data_AF-H1YWS5-F1
#
_entry.id   AF-H1YWS5-F1
#
_cell.length_a   1.000
_cell.length_b   1.000
_cell.length_c   1.000
_cell.angle_alpha   90.00
_cell.angle_beta   90.00
_cell.angle_gamma   90.00
#
_symmetry.space_group_name_H-M   'P 1'
#
loop_
_entity.id
_entity.type
_entity.pdbx_description
1 polymer ?
#
loop_
_entity_poly.entity_id
_entity_poly.type
_entity_poly.pdbx_seq_one_letter_code
_entity_poly.pdbx_strand_id
1 'polypeptide(L)'
;MTVRIHEQKNAIERINQILKSESEFALIAGELNSLGFIQVSGTDSPASFENRDLELYVRMYRESDNSVIKYELLTFEEIEKELNKK
;
A
#
# COMPACT_ATOMS: atom_id res chain seq x y z
N MET A 1 -1.13 -16.90 14.80
CA MET A 1 -2.04 -16.54 13.69
C MET A 1 -2.94 -15.36 14.01
N THR A 2 -3.55 -15.26 15.20
CA THR A 2 -4.51 -14.19 15.55
C THR A 2 -3.90 -12.78 15.64
N VAL A 3 -2.66 -12.66 16.11
CA VAL A 3 -1.96 -11.36 16.27
C VAL A 3 -1.72 -10.70 14.91
N ARG A 4 -1.20 -11.46 13.93
CA ARG A 4 -0.91 -10.95 12.58
C ARG A 4 -2.16 -10.44 11.85
N ILE A 5 -3.31 -11.12 11.98
CA ILE A 5 -4.58 -10.66 11.39
C ILE A 5 -5.04 -9.34 12.02
N HIS A 6 -4.86 -9.18 13.33
CA HIS A 6 -5.21 -7.93 14.01
C HIS A 6 -4.30 -6.78 13.59
N GLU A 7 -2.98 -7.02 13.49
CA GLU A 7 -2.02 -6.03 13.02
C GLU A 7 -2.24 -5.63 11.57
N GLN A 8 -2.53 -6.60 10.68
CA GLN A 8 -2.94 -6.34 9.31
C GLN A 8 -4.17 -5.43 9.26
N LYS A 9 -5.22 -5.75 10.03
CA LYS A 9 -6.44 -4.93 10.06
C LYS A 9 -6.16 -3.50 10.52
N ASN A 10 -5.35 -3.31 11.56
CA ASN A 10 -4.99 -1.98 12.06
C ASN A 10 -4.18 -1.19 11.02
N ALA A 11 -3.23 -1.83 10.34
CA ALA A 11 -2.46 -1.19 9.27
C ALA A 11 -3.37 -0.77 8.10
N ILE A 12 -4.31 -1.62 7.70
CA ILE A 12 -5.29 -1.31 6.65
C ILE A 12 -6.16 -0.11 7.03
N GLU A 13 -6.69 -0.09 8.25
CA GLU A 13 -7.48 1.04 8.76
C GLU A 13 -6.67 2.33 8.77
N ARG A 14 -5.40 2.27 9.20
CA ARG A 14 -4.51 3.42 9.21
C ARG A 14 -4.19 3.94 7.80
N ILE A 15 -3.90 3.05 6.86
CA ILE A 15 -3.65 3.39 5.44
C ILE A 15 -4.88 4.08 4.84
N ASN A 16 -6.07 3.52 5.10
CA ASN A 16 -7.33 4.13 4.64
C ASN A 16 -7.58 5.51 5.26
N GLN A 17 -7.12 5.78 6.48
CA GLN A 17 -7.21 7.11 7.07
C GLN A 17 -6.26 8.09 6.38
N ILE A 18 -4.99 7.70 6.20
CA ILE A 18 -3.97 8.52 5.52
C ILE A 18 -4.47 8.94 4.13
N LEU A 19 -4.96 7.98 3.35
CA LEU A 19 -5.45 8.19 1.98
C LEU A 19 -6.78 8.96 1.89
N LYS A 20 -7.48 9.14 3.02
CA LYS A 20 -8.66 10.02 3.10
C LYS A 20 -8.30 11.45 3.48
N SER A 21 -7.22 11.62 4.23
CA SER A 21 -6.77 12.93 4.72
C SER A 21 -5.75 13.60 3.82
N GLU A 22 -5.06 12.82 2.98
CA GLU A 22 -3.94 13.26 2.16
C GLU A 22 -4.07 12.73 0.74
N SER A 23 -3.68 13.55 -0.23
CA SER A 23 -3.62 13.19 -1.65
C SER A 23 -2.21 13.29 -2.22
N GLU A 24 -1.31 14.03 -1.58
CA GLU A 24 0.06 14.19 -2.04
C GLU A 24 0.87 12.90 -1.84
N PHE A 25 1.39 12.35 -2.94
CA PHE A 25 2.12 11.08 -2.92
C PHE A 25 3.30 11.06 -1.96
N ALA A 26 4.09 12.14 -1.89
CA ALA A 26 5.28 12.19 -1.05
C ALA A 26 4.93 12.05 0.44
N LEU A 27 3.84 12.69 0.86
CA LEU A 27 3.33 12.62 2.23
C LEU A 27 2.80 11.23 2.54
N ILE A 28 2.00 10.65 1.64
CA ILE A 28 1.49 9.27 1.79
C ILE A 28 2.63 8.25 1.84
N ALA A 29 3.63 8.38 0.97
CA ALA A 29 4.80 7.50 0.94
C ALA A 29 5.62 7.61 2.24
N GLY A 30 5.74 8.81 2.80
CA GLY A 30 6.36 9.03 4.11
C GLY A 30 5.61 8.32 5.24
N GLU A 31 4.29 8.46 5.29
CA GLU A 31 3.46 7.76 6.27
C GLU A 31 3.53 6.23 6.10
N LEU A 32 3.47 5.72 4.86
CA LEU A 32 3.62 4.29 4.59
C LEU A 32 4.97 3.75 5.07
N ASN A 33 6.05 4.49 4.85
CA ASN A 33 7.38 4.13 5.34
C ASN A 33 7.41 4.06 6.88
N SER A 34 6.75 4.99 7.57
CA SER A 34 6.61 4.95 9.04
C SER A 34 5.85 3.72 9.55
N LEU A 35 4.97 3.15 8.72
CA LEU A 35 4.24 1.91 8.98
C LEU A 35 5.03 0.65 8.55
N GLY A 36 6.29 0.79 8.16
CA GLY A 36 7.15 -0.31 7.75
C GLY A 36 6.96 -0.78 6.30
N PHE A 37 6.24 -0.02 5.47
CA PHE A 37 6.15 -0.30 4.04
C PHE A 37 7.36 0.22 3.29
N ILE A 38 7.95 -0.62 2.46
CA ILE A 38 9.12 -0.30 1.65
C ILE A 38 8.68 -0.20 0.19
N GLN A 39 9.09 0.86 -0.51
CA GLN A 39 8.84 0.99 -1.94
C GLN A 39 9.63 -0.04 -2.73
N VAL A 40 8.95 -0.88 -3.51
CA VAL A 40 9.55 -1.98 -4.29
C VAL A 40 9.50 -1.75 -5.79
N SER A 41 8.65 -0.85 -6.27
CA SER A 41 8.63 -0.47 -7.69
C SER A 41 8.28 1.00 -7.91
N GLY A 42 8.99 1.57 -8.89
CA GLY A 42 8.57 2.70 -9.72
C GLY A 42 8.65 4.10 -9.11
N THR A 43 9.48 4.94 -9.72
CA THR A 43 9.24 6.39 -9.87
C THR A 43 8.02 6.68 -10.76
N ASP A 44 7.49 5.68 -11.46
CA ASP A 44 6.32 5.75 -12.36
C ASP A 44 5.02 5.22 -11.74
N SER A 45 3.88 5.55 -12.34
CA SER A 45 2.55 5.11 -11.90
C SER A 45 2.19 3.75 -12.52
N PRO A 46 1.87 2.70 -11.75
CA PRO A 46 1.73 2.70 -10.29
C PRO A 46 3.06 2.56 -9.53
N ALA A 47 3.18 3.29 -8.41
CA ALA A 47 4.23 3.07 -7.42
C ALA A 47 3.77 1.98 -6.44
N SER A 48 4.63 1.02 -6.13
CA SER A 48 4.25 -0.10 -5.27
C SER A 48 5.09 -0.20 -4.00
N PHE A 49 4.44 -0.57 -2.91
CA PHE A 49 4.98 -0.64 -1.56
C PHE A 49 4.62 -1.97 -0.91
N GLU A 50 5.56 -2.53 -0.16
CA GLU A 50 5.42 -3.82 0.51
C GLU A 50 5.74 -3.71 1.99
N ASN A 51 4.93 -4.33 2.84
CA ASN A 51 5.29 -4.65 4.21
C ASN A 51 5.31 -6.17 4.36
N ARG A 52 6.52 -6.75 4.44
CA ARG A 52 6.72 -8.20 4.50
C ARG A 52 6.32 -8.81 5.84
N ASP A 53 6.42 -8.06 6.92
CA ASP A 53 6.04 -8.55 8.26
C ASP A 53 4.53 -8.76 8.35
N LEU A 54 3.78 -7.84 7.73
CA LEU A 54 2.33 -7.88 7.63
C LEU A 54 1.82 -8.60 6.39
N GLU A 55 2.68 -9.04 5.47
CA GLU A 55 2.30 -9.68 4.19
C GLU A 55 1.28 -8.82 3.41
N LEU A 56 1.49 -7.49 3.42
CA LEU A 56 0.65 -6.49 2.77
C LEU A 56 1.39 -5.77 1.64
N TYR A 57 0.62 -5.36 0.66
CA TYR A 57 1.07 -4.70 -0.54
C TYR A 57 0.14 -3.55 -0.89
N VAL A 58 0.71 -2.42 -1.31
CA VAL A 58 -0.03 -1.22 -1.70
C VAL A 58 0.45 -0.76 -3.07
N ARG A 59 -0.47 -0.64 -4.04
CA ARG A 59 -0.24 0.08 -5.31
C ARG A 59 -0.87 1.44 -5.22
N MET A 60 -0.15 2.48 -5.63
CA MET A 60 -0.68 3.83 -5.73
C MET A 60 -0.54 4.34 -7.15
N TYR A 61 -1.65 4.80 -7.70
CA TYR A 61 -1.75 5.43 -9.01
C TYR A 61 -1.76 6.94 -8.81
N ARG A 62 -0.88 7.60 -9.55
CA ARG A 62 -0.67 9.04 -9.48
C ARG A 62 -1.15 9.74 -10.75
N GLU A 63 -1.59 10.99 -10.59
CA GLU A 63 -1.74 11.96 -11.66
C GLU A 63 -0.42 12.69 -11.96
N SER A 64 -0.42 13.52 -13.02
CA SER A 64 0.78 14.27 -13.45
C SER A 64 1.25 15.32 -12.46
N ASP A 65 0.39 15.72 -11.51
CA ASP A 65 0.72 16.61 -10.39
C ASP A 65 1.25 15.86 -9.15
N ASN A 66 1.44 14.54 -9.25
CA ASN A 66 1.79 13.62 -8.15
C ASN A 66 0.70 13.39 -7.09
N SER A 67 -0.55 13.81 -7.34
CA SER A 67 -1.68 13.44 -6.50
C SER A 67 -2.06 11.97 -6.69
N VAL A 68 -2.37 11.28 -5.60
CA VAL A 68 -2.84 9.88 -5.62
C VAL A 68 -4.33 9.86 -5.97
N ILE A 69 -4.66 9.27 -7.12
CA ILE A 69 -6.05 9.16 -7.62
C ILE A 69 -6.71 7.83 -7.31
N LYS A 70 -5.90 6.78 -7.15
CA LYS A 70 -6.38 5.42 -6.87
C LYS A 70 -5.29 4.69 -6.10
N TYR A 71 -5.72 3.80 -5.21
CA TYR A 71 -4.84 2.83 -4.59
C TYR A 71 -5.48 1.45 -4.58
N GLU A 72 -4.64 0.43 -4.48
CA GLU A 72 -5.04 -0.96 -4.26
C GLU A 72 -4.24 -1.46 -3.06
N LEU A 73 -4.94 -1.97 -2.04
CA LEU A 73 -4.33 -2.64 -0.92
C LEU A 73 -4.67 -4.12 -1.01
N LEU A 74 -3.63 -4.95 -1.05
CA LEU A 74 -3.71 -6.38 -1.28
C LEU A 74 -2.87 -7.10 -0.24
N THR A 75 -3.35 -8.26 0.20
CA THR A 75 -2.53 -9.26 0.89
C THR A 75 -1.64 -9.98 -0.11
N PHE A 76 -0.56 -10.59 0.36
CA PHE A 76 0.30 -11.41 -0.50
C PHE A 76 -0.47 -12.59 -1.13
N GLU A 77 -1.42 -13.19 -0.40
CA GLU A 77 -2.30 -14.24 -0.93
C GLU A 77 -3.14 -13.76 -2.12
N GLU A 78 -3.66 -12.52 -2.06
CA GLU A 78 -4.41 -11.92 -3.17
C GLU A 78 -3.51 -11.67 -4.38
N ILE A 79 -2.27 -11.24 -4.17
CA ILE A 79 -1.28 -11.05 -5.24
C ILE A 79 -0.92 -12.37 -5.90
N GLU A 80 -0.67 -13.42 -5.13
CA GLU A 80 -0.40 -14.75 -5.67
C GLU A 80 -1.56 -15.27 -6.52
N LYS A 81 -2.81 -14.99 -6.11
CA LYS A 81 -4.00 -15.32 -6.90
C LYS A 81 -4.10 -14.50 -8.20
N GLU A 82 -3.68 -13.24 -8.21
CA GLU A 82 -3.63 -12.42 -9.43
C GLU A 82 -2.57 -12.95 -10.41
N LEU A 83 -1.39 -13.32 -9.90
CA LEU A 83 -0.28 -13.83 -10.71
C LEU A 83 -0.57 -15.20 -11.33
N ASN A 84 -1.29 -16.06 -10.61
CA ASN A 84 -1.67 -17.41 -11.06
C ASN A 84 -2.91 -17.46 -11.98
N LYS A 85 -3.56 -16.31 -12.25
CA LYS A 85 -4.69 -16.22 -13.21
C LYS A 85 -4.25 -15.96 -14.66
N LYS A 86 -2.94 -15.91 -14.93
CA LYS A 86 -2.36 -15.87 -16.27
C LYS A 86 -1.97 -17.27 -16.75
#